data_AF-A0A2N3WUV7-F1
#
_entry.id   AF-A0A2N3WUV7-F1
#
_cell.length_a   1.000
_cell.length_b   1.000
_cell.length_c   1.000
_cell.angle_alpha   90.00
_cell.angle_beta   90.00
_cell.angle_gamma   90.00
#
_symmetry.space_group_name_H-M   'P 1'
#
loop_
_entity.id
_entity.type
_entity.pdbx_description
1 polymer ?
#
loop_
_entity_poly.entity_id
_entity_poly.type
_entity_poly.pdbx_seq_one_letter_code
_entity_poly.pdbx_strand_id
1 'polypeptide(L)'
;MFRRLNRNTLLAFTGLLAGIVGLLVQWAADPAKFSEAQGFFGLAFPPGILFIVLAGLLMLATARWWWHSVFGVFIAFWIVGVGGLSGQLTPNLVSSNPGTVTGNVVMSAGLILAFGAGIASMIGGRRATRARELR
;
A
#
# COMPACT_ATOMS: atom_id res chain seq x y z
N MET A 1 -18.62 13.52 -13.66
CA MET A 1 -19.29 13.39 -12.35
C MET A 1 -18.53 12.34 -11.53
N PHE A 2 -17.68 12.78 -10.59
CA PHE A 2 -16.92 11.86 -9.75
C PHE A 2 -17.89 11.12 -8.82
N ARG A 3 -17.98 9.80 -8.94
CA ARG A 3 -18.72 8.95 -7.99
C ARG A 3 -18.05 9.13 -6.64
N ARG A 4 -18.80 9.51 -5.59
CA ARG A 4 -18.23 9.61 -4.23
C ARG A 4 -17.53 8.29 -3.89
N LEU A 5 -16.27 8.37 -3.46
CA LEU A 5 -15.52 7.21 -3.01
C LEU A 5 -16.25 6.58 -1.82
N ASN A 6 -16.39 5.25 -1.83
CA ASN A 6 -17.01 4.55 -0.72
C ASN A 6 -16.06 4.50 0.50
N ARG A 7 -16.59 4.21 1.69
CA ARG A 7 -15.80 4.14 2.94
C ARG A 7 -14.60 3.19 2.83
N ASN A 8 -14.78 2.04 2.17
CA ASN A 8 -13.72 1.04 2.00
C ASN A 8 -12.58 1.55 1.08
N THR A 9 -12.91 2.37 0.09
CA THR A 9 -11.91 3.02 -0.76
C THR A 9 -11.10 4.03 0.02
N LEU A 10 -11.76 4.84 0.85
CA LEU A 10 -11.07 5.79 1.72
C LEU A 10 -10.16 5.06 2.72
N LEU A 11 -10.64 3.98 3.33
CA LEU A 11 -9.82 3.13 4.20
C LEU A 11 -8.63 2.51 3.44
N ALA A 12 -8.83 2.12 2.18
CA ALA A 12 -7.73 1.63 1.36
C ALA A 12 -6.66 2.70 1.11
N PHE A 13 -7.07 3.93 0.77
CA PHE A 13 -6.15 5.06 0.66
C PHE A 13 -5.44 5.38 1.97
N THR A 14 -6.15 5.37 3.11
CA THR A 14 -5.55 5.54 4.43
C THR A 14 -4.50 4.47 4.71
N GLY A 15 -4.77 3.21 4.34
CA GLY A 15 -3.81 2.12 4.46
C GLY A 15 -2.55 2.34 3.62
N LEU A 16 -2.70 2.80 2.36
CA LEU A 16 -1.56 3.15 1.51
C LEU A 16 -0.74 4.31 2.10
N LEU A 17 -1.40 5.35 2.62
CA LEU A 17 -0.73 6.47 3.28
C LEU A 17 0.03 6.02 4.54
N ALA A 18 -0.56 5.16 5.37
CA ALA A 18 0.13 4.55 6.51
C ALA A 18 1.35 3.71 6.05
N GLY A 19 1.23 3.00 4.93
CA GLY A 19 2.34 2.34 4.24
C GLY A 19 3.51 3.28 3.95
N ILE A 20 3.21 4.44 3.34
CA ILE A 20 4.21 5.48 3.04
C ILE A 20 4.84 6.03 4.32
N VAL A 21 4.02 6.37 5.34
CA VAL A 21 4.53 6.89 6.62
C VAL A 21 5.46 5.88 7.29
N GLY A 22 5.10 4.59 7.31
CA GLY A 22 5.96 3.54 7.85
C GLY A 22 7.31 3.44 7.12
N LEU A 23 7.32 3.55 5.79
CA LEU A 23 8.57 3.59 5.01
C LEU A 23 9.42 4.83 5.31
N LEU A 24 8.79 6.00 5.47
CA LEU A 24 9.51 7.22 5.86
C LEU A 24 10.13 7.12 7.25
N VAL A 25 9.42 6.50 8.21
CA VAL A 25 9.95 6.26 9.56
C VAL A 25 11.15 5.28 9.51
N GLN A 26 11.06 4.20 8.73
CA GLN A 26 12.19 3.28 8.55
C GLN A 26 13.41 3.99 7.93
N TRP A 27 13.18 4.82 6.92
CA TRP A 27 14.24 5.57 6.25
C TRP A 27 14.89 6.62 7.14
N ALA A 28 14.10 7.35 7.93
CA ALA A 28 14.64 8.30 8.89
C ALA A 28 15.45 7.61 10.00
N ALA A 29 15.09 6.37 10.35
CA ALA A 29 15.77 5.59 11.38
C ALA A 29 17.05 4.91 10.88
N ASP A 30 17.09 4.48 9.62
CA ASP A 30 18.24 3.81 9.01
C ASP A 30 18.28 4.04 7.48
N PRO A 31 18.76 5.20 7.03
CA PRO A 31 18.77 5.55 5.60
C PRO A 31 19.76 4.70 4.80
N ALA A 32 20.79 4.14 5.45
CA ALA A 32 21.82 3.32 4.80
C ALA A 32 21.23 2.02 4.22
N LYS A 33 20.14 1.48 4.79
CA LYS A 33 19.40 0.34 4.22
C LYS A 33 18.87 0.56 2.81
N PHE A 34 18.69 1.82 2.43
CA PHE A 34 18.15 2.20 1.13
C PHE A 34 19.23 2.68 0.16
N SER A 35 20.51 2.59 0.55
CA SER A 35 21.65 2.97 -0.30
C SER A 35 21.76 2.06 -1.53
N GLU A 36 21.44 0.77 -1.41
CA GLU A 36 21.39 -0.14 -2.57
C GLU A 36 20.34 0.30 -3.61
N ALA A 37 19.22 0.88 -3.15
CA ALA A 37 18.20 1.41 -4.06
C ALA A 37 18.69 2.63 -4.86
N GLN A 38 19.73 3.33 -4.38
CA GLN A 38 20.36 4.44 -5.10
C GLN A 38 21.00 3.96 -6.40
N GLY A 39 21.57 2.75 -6.43
CA GLY A 39 22.16 2.18 -7.65
C GLY A 39 21.13 1.89 -8.74
N PHE A 40 19.90 1.54 -8.37
CA PHE A 40 18.84 1.17 -9.32
C PHE A 40 17.94 2.36 -9.72
N PHE A 41 17.64 3.25 -8.78
CA PHE A 41 16.70 4.35 -8.96
C PHE A 41 17.36 5.75 -8.97
N GLY A 42 18.67 5.85 -8.77
CA GLY A 42 19.39 7.12 -8.65
C GLY A 42 19.09 7.91 -7.37
N LEU A 43 18.32 7.33 -6.45
CA LEU A 43 17.82 7.98 -5.23
C LEU A 43 18.08 7.07 -4.02
N ALA A 44 18.74 7.60 -2.98
CA ALA A 44 18.85 6.94 -1.68
C ALA A 44 17.53 7.08 -0.88
N PHE A 45 16.44 6.60 -1.48
CA PHE A 45 15.06 6.81 -1.03
C PHE A 45 14.28 5.50 -1.12
N PRO A 46 13.34 5.22 -0.19
CA PRO A 46 12.59 3.97 -0.20
C PRO A 46 11.79 3.80 -1.50
N PRO A 47 12.15 2.85 -2.38
CA PRO A 47 11.51 2.72 -3.69
C PRO A 47 10.03 2.31 -3.54
N GLY A 48 9.69 1.62 -2.43
CA GLY A 48 8.31 1.26 -2.09
C GLY A 48 7.35 2.45 -2.06
N ILE A 49 7.82 3.66 -1.70
CA ILE A 49 6.98 4.86 -1.69
C ILE A 49 6.53 5.21 -3.11
N LEU A 50 7.42 5.13 -4.10
CA LEU A 50 7.07 5.41 -5.50
C LEU A 50 6.02 4.42 -6.01
N PHE A 51 6.16 3.14 -5.69
CA PHE A 51 5.18 2.12 -6.09
C PHE A 51 3.83 2.31 -5.39
N ILE A 52 3.80 2.64 -4.10
CA ILE A 52 2.55 2.91 -3.37
C ILE A 52 1.86 4.16 -3.94
N VAL A 53 2.61 5.23 -4.20
CA VAL A 53 2.07 6.47 -4.80
C VAL A 53 1.51 6.18 -6.18
N LEU A 54 2.25 5.48 -7.05
CA LEU A 54 1.78 5.11 -8.38
C LEU A 54 0.50 4.27 -8.31
N ALA A 55 0.45 3.27 -7.43
CA ALA A 55 -0.74 2.46 -7.23
C ALA A 55 -1.92 3.31 -6.73
N GLY A 56 -1.71 4.24 -5.80
CA GLY A 56 -2.73 5.18 -5.32
C GLY A 56 -3.23 6.11 -6.43
N LEU A 57 -2.34 6.63 -7.28
CA LEU A 57 -2.72 7.44 -8.44
C LEU A 57 -3.52 6.62 -9.46
N LEU A 58 -3.13 5.37 -9.72
CA LEU A 58 -3.91 4.47 -10.57
C LEU A 58 -5.28 4.20 -9.96
N MET A 59 -5.38 3.91 -8.65
CA MET A 59 -6.68 3.78 -7.97
C MET A 59 -7.55 5.03 -8.13
N LEU A 60 -6.96 6.22 -8.07
CA LEU A 60 -7.67 7.48 -8.22
C LEU A 60 -8.13 7.71 -9.67
N ALA A 61 -7.24 7.52 -10.64
CA ALA A 61 -7.54 7.64 -12.07
C ALA A 61 -8.61 6.64 -12.53
N THR A 62 -8.64 5.47 -11.89
CA THR A 62 -9.57 4.38 -12.18
C THR A 62 -10.82 4.39 -11.30
N ALA A 63 -10.97 5.34 -10.37
CA ALA A 63 -12.00 5.35 -9.31
C ALA A 63 -13.46 5.22 -9.80
N ARG A 64 -13.72 5.53 -11.08
CA ARG A 64 -15.04 5.33 -11.69
C ARG A 64 -15.41 3.86 -11.91
N TRP A 65 -14.42 2.97 -12.01
CA TRP A 65 -14.62 1.55 -12.26
C TRP A 65 -14.64 0.76 -10.96
N TRP A 66 -15.48 -0.27 -10.87
CA TRP A 66 -15.66 -1.05 -9.62
C TRP A 66 -14.39 -1.79 -9.17
N TRP A 67 -13.44 -2.03 -10.07
CA TRP A 67 -12.19 -2.76 -9.81
C TRP A 67 -11.02 -1.85 -9.43
N HIS A 68 -11.23 -0.53 -9.30
CA HIS A 68 -10.16 0.46 -9.10
C HIS A 68 -9.17 0.12 -7.97
N SER A 69 -9.65 -0.48 -6.87
CA SER A 69 -8.80 -0.84 -5.73
C SER A 69 -7.82 -2.00 -5.99
N VAL A 70 -7.85 -2.64 -7.16
CA VAL A 70 -6.94 -3.75 -7.49
C VAL A 70 -5.47 -3.33 -7.37
N PHE A 71 -5.13 -2.09 -7.74
CA PHE A 71 -3.75 -1.59 -7.67
C PHE A 71 -3.26 -1.51 -6.22
N GLY A 72 -4.10 -1.02 -5.31
CA GLY A 72 -3.80 -0.95 -3.88
C GLY A 72 -3.66 -2.35 -3.25
N VAL A 73 -4.53 -3.28 -3.62
CA VAL A 73 -4.47 -4.67 -3.18
C VAL A 73 -3.19 -5.33 -3.68
N PHE A 74 -2.86 -5.15 -4.96
CA PHE A 74 -1.67 -5.74 -5.57
C PHE A 74 -0.39 -5.22 -4.94
N ILE A 75 -0.24 -3.90 -4.75
CA ILE A 75 0.97 -3.34 -4.15
C ILE A 75 1.11 -3.73 -2.67
N ALA A 76 0.00 -3.76 -1.93
CA ALA A 76 0.01 -4.22 -0.54
C ALA A 76 0.43 -5.69 -0.43
N PHE A 77 -0.09 -6.54 -1.30
CA PHE A 77 0.30 -7.95 -1.38
C PHE A 77 1.77 -8.12 -1.79
N TRP A 78 2.26 -7.32 -2.74
CA TRP A 78 3.64 -7.38 -3.17
C TRP A 78 4.60 -7.02 -2.02
N ILE A 79 4.37 -5.88 -1.35
CA ILE A 79 5.26 -5.42 -0.29
C ILE A 79 5.20 -6.33 0.95
N VAL A 80 3.98 -6.65 1.43
CA VAL A 80 3.84 -7.42 2.68
C VAL A 80 3.89 -8.92 2.43
N GLY A 81 3.18 -9.41 1.41
CA GLY A 81 3.11 -10.83 1.09
C GLY A 81 4.41 -11.35 0.48
N VAL A 82 4.82 -10.79 -0.67
CA VAL A 82 6.06 -11.23 -1.33
C VAL A 82 7.30 -10.86 -0.49
N GLY A 83 7.33 -9.65 0.09
CA GLY A 83 8.41 -9.26 1.01
C GLY A 83 8.48 -10.12 2.28
N GLY A 84 7.34 -10.62 2.76
CA GLY A 84 7.30 -11.57 3.87
C GLY A 84 7.83 -12.95 3.48
N LEU A 85 7.38 -13.48 2.34
CA LEU A 85 7.81 -14.78 1.81
C LEU A 85 9.30 -14.82 1.43
N SER A 86 9.86 -13.70 0.97
CA SER A 86 11.29 -13.58 0.66
C SER A 86 12.16 -13.42 1.91
N GLY A 87 11.57 -13.40 3.11
CA GLY A 87 12.29 -13.21 4.37
C GLY A 87 12.81 -11.80 4.59
N GLN A 88 12.44 -10.82 3.75
CA GLN A 88 12.93 -9.44 3.87
C GLN A 88 12.28 -8.66 5.03
N LEU A 89 11.12 -9.09 5.52
CA LEU A 89 10.45 -8.45 6.66
C LEU A 89 11.03 -8.88 8.01
N THR A 90 11.52 -10.12 8.14
CA THR A 90 11.98 -10.67 9.42
C THR A 90 13.18 -9.91 10.01
N PRO A 91 14.25 -9.58 9.24
CA PRO A 91 15.38 -8.81 9.76
C PRO A 91 15.00 -7.41 10.25
N ASN A 92 13.95 -6.82 9.65
CA ASN A 92 13.47 -5.49 10.04
C ASN A 92 12.62 -5.53 11.31
N LEU A 93 11.94 -6.65 11.60
CA LEU A 93 11.15 -6.83 12.83
C LEU A 93 12.01 -7.21 14.05
N VAL A 94 13.15 -7.85 13.83
CA VAL A 94 14.10 -8.25 14.89
C VAL A 94 15.29 -7.28 14.99
N SER A 95 15.22 -6.14 14.30
CA SER A 95 16.26 -5.12 14.35
C SER A 95 16.35 -4.51 15.74
N SER A 96 17.58 -4.26 16.22
CA SER A 96 17.83 -3.49 17.45
C SER A 96 17.48 -2.01 17.31
N ASN A 97 17.20 -1.53 16.10
CA ASN A 97 16.78 -0.15 15.84
C ASN A 97 15.24 -0.03 15.99
N PRO A 98 14.74 0.63 17.05
CA PRO A 98 13.31 0.72 17.31
C PRO A 98 12.56 1.47 16.18
N GLY A 99 13.21 2.43 15.52
CA GLY A 99 12.60 3.15 14.40
C GLY A 99 12.38 2.28 13.17
N THR A 100 13.30 1.35 12.88
CA THR A 100 13.08 0.32 11.84
C THR A 100 11.87 -0.54 12.21
N VAL A 101 11.81 -1.05 13.44
CA VAL A 101 10.73 -1.94 13.89
C VAL A 101 9.38 -1.23 13.81
N THR A 102 9.28 -0.04 14.41
CA THR A 102 8.06 0.78 14.39
C THR A 102 7.62 1.09 12.97
N GLY A 103 8.54 1.56 12.11
CA GLY A 103 8.21 1.87 10.73
C GLY A 103 7.74 0.64 9.94
N ASN A 104 8.31 -0.54 10.20
CA ASN A 104 7.90 -1.78 9.55
C ASN A 104 6.52 -2.27 10.02
N VAL A 105 6.22 -2.12 11.31
CA VAL A 105 4.90 -2.43 11.88
C VAL A 105 3.84 -1.49 11.31
N VAL A 106 4.09 -0.18 11.31
CA VAL A 106 3.17 0.84 10.77
C VAL A 106 2.91 0.59 9.28
N MET A 107 3.99 0.34 8.51
CA MET A 107 3.88 0.04 7.09
C MET A 107 3.02 -1.22 6.86
N SER A 108 3.37 -2.32 7.54
CA SER A 108 2.70 -3.61 7.34
C SER A 108 1.22 -3.54 7.74
N ALA A 109 0.90 -2.94 8.88
CA ALA A 109 -0.48 -2.76 9.32
C ALA A 109 -1.29 -1.89 8.35
N GLY A 110 -0.70 -0.79 7.87
CA GLY A 110 -1.31 0.07 6.86
C GLY A 110 -1.62 -0.66 5.56
N LEU A 111 -0.66 -1.43 5.05
CA LEU A 111 -0.83 -2.19 3.81
C LEU A 111 -1.80 -3.37 3.96
N ILE A 112 -1.84 -4.04 5.12
CA ILE A 112 -2.86 -5.06 5.42
C ILE A 112 -4.27 -4.44 5.40
N LEU A 113 -4.43 -3.25 5.99
CA LEU A 113 -5.69 -2.49 5.90
C LEU A 113 -6.03 -2.15 4.45
N ALA A 114 -5.04 -1.68 3.66
CA ALA A 114 -5.23 -1.37 2.25
C ALA A 114 -5.69 -2.58 1.43
N PHE A 115 -5.11 -3.74 1.70
CA PHE A 115 -5.48 -5.01 1.08
C PHE A 115 -6.92 -5.41 1.40
N GLY A 116 -7.27 -5.49 2.69
CA GLY A 116 -8.61 -5.91 3.13
C GLY A 116 -9.71 -4.94 2.68
N ALA A 117 -9.50 -3.64 2.89
CA ALA A 117 -10.43 -2.60 2.48
C ALA A 117 -10.54 -2.50 0.96
N GLY A 118 -9.45 -2.71 0.22
CA GLY A 118 -9.43 -2.75 -1.23
C GLY A 118 -10.30 -3.87 -1.79
N ILE A 119 -10.17 -5.10 -1.27
CA ILE A 119 -11.02 -6.24 -1.62
C ILE A 119 -12.49 -5.93 -1.31
N ALA A 120 -12.78 -5.45 -0.10
CA ALA A 120 -14.13 -5.11 0.32
C ALA A 120 -14.76 -4.02 -0.57
N SER A 121 -13.98 -3.03 -1.02
CA SER A 121 -14.45 -2.00 -1.96
C SER A 121 -14.85 -2.62 -3.31
N MET A 122 -14.03 -3.50 -3.87
CA MET A 122 -14.32 -4.14 -5.17
C MET A 122 -15.56 -5.04 -5.11
N ILE A 123 -15.71 -5.83 -4.03
CA ILE A 123 -16.89 -6.67 -3.82
C ILE A 123 -18.15 -5.80 -3.74
N GLY A 124 -18.11 -4.72 -2.95
CA GLY A 124 -19.24 -3.79 -2.82
C GLY A 124 -19.57 -3.09 -4.14
N GLY A 125 -18.55 -2.63 -4.87
CA GLY A 125 -18.70 -2.02 -6.19
C GLY A 125 -19.31 -2.96 -7.22
N ARG A 126 -18.86 -4.22 -7.28
CA ARG A 126 -19.37 -5.23 -8.21
C ARG A 126 -20.84 -5.56 -7.95
N ARG A 127 -21.23 -5.71 -6.68
CA ARG A 127 -22.63 -5.95 -6.28
C ARG A 127 -23.54 -4.78 -6.68
N ALA A 128 -23.09 -3.55 -6.46
CA ALA A 128 -23.84 -2.34 -6.81
C ALA A 128 -23.99 -2.14 -8.34
N THR A 129 -22.97 -2.51 -9.12
CA THR A 129 -23.06 -2.46 -10.60
C THR A 129 -24.05 -3.48 -11.13
N ARG A 130 -24.00 -4.74 -10.67
CA ARG A 130 -24.97 -5.79 -11.06
C ARG A 130 -26.41 -5.41 -10.73
N ALA A 131 -26.65 -4.82 -9.56
CA ALA A 131 -27.99 -4.38 -9.17
C ALA A 131 -28.57 -3.28 -10.08
N ARG A 132 -27.73 -2.53 -10.81
CA ARG A 132 -28.19 -1.52 -11.79
C ARG A 132 -28.51 -2.12 -13.15
N GLU A 133 -27.87 -3.23 -13.52
CA GLU A 133 -28.13 -3.92 -14.80
C GLU A 133 -29.46 -4.70 -14.78
N LEU A 134 -29.97 -5.02 -13.58
CA LEU A 134 -31.23 -5.73 -13.37
C LEU A 134 -32.46 -4.80 -13.20
N ARG A 135 -32.27 -3.48 -13.27
CA ARG A 135 -33.33 -2.47 -13.17
C ARG A 135 -33.54 -1.80 -14.51
#